data_AF-W5WM48-F1
#
_entry.id   AF-W5WM48-F1
#
_cell.length_a   1.000
_cell.length_b   1.000
_cell.length_c   1.000
_cell.angle_alpha   90.00
_cell.angle_beta   90.00
_cell.angle_gamma   90.00
#
_symmetry.space_group_name_H-M   'P 1'
#
loop_
_entity.id
_entity.type
_entity.pdbx_description
1 polymer ?
#
loop_
_entity_poly.entity_id
_entity_poly.type
_entity_poly.pdbx_seq_one_letter_code
_entity_poly.pdbx_strand_id
1 'polypeptide(L)'
;MSEEPAKKSGWGELGRSTAPEDRSGPGPAATVYWTGSLGFGRFNLDLSPPIQTGDTYITGGSGGVLESYHDAGKLSVWKSSGTPDRNACATTLAEGTKSYISGLLKSNHVRGRTAQGRVFRIDVTAAGDEVTVWEK
;
A
#
# COMPACT_ATOMS: atom_id res chain seq x y z
N MET A 1 -31.43 -19.01 -60.52
CA MET A 1 -31.70 -17.65 -60.04
C MET A 1 -30.84 -17.46 -58.81
N SER A 2 -29.59 -17.02 -59.02
CA SER A 2 -29.10 -15.66 -58.69
C SER A 2 -28.87 -15.57 -57.18
N GLU A 3 -27.69 -15.31 -56.60
CA GLU A 3 -26.55 -14.45 -56.99
C GLU A 3 -25.25 -14.93 -56.31
N GLU A 4 -24.11 -14.48 -56.85
CA GLU A 4 -22.73 -14.73 -56.39
C GLU A 4 -22.26 -13.55 -55.45
N PRO A 5 -20.98 -13.41 -55.02
CA PRO A 5 -20.49 -13.70 -53.66
C PRO A 5 -19.82 -12.50 -52.95
N ALA A 6 -19.40 -12.63 -51.67
CA ALA A 6 -18.30 -11.81 -51.15
C ALA A 6 -17.59 -12.36 -49.89
N LYS A 7 -16.37 -12.88 -50.12
CA LYS A 7 -15.10 -12.64 -49.39
C LYS A 7 -15.14 -12.46 -47.85
N LYS A 8 -14.39 -13.29 -47.13
CA LYS A 8 -12.94 -13.05 -46.91
C LYS A 8 -12.27 -14.23 -46.20
N SER A 9 -11.18 -14.67 -46.81
CA SER A 9 -10.12 -15.53 -46.29
C SER A 9 -9.39 -14.90 -45.11
N GLY A 10 -8.80 -15.74 -44.26
CA GLY A 10 -7.77 -15.32 -43.31
C GLY A 10 -7.39 -16.41 -42.32
N TRP A 11 -6.59 -17.39 -42.76
CA TRP A 11 -5.83 -18.28 -41.88
C TRP A 11 -4.57 -17.56 -41.37
N GLY A 12 -4.26 -17.74 -40.08
CA GLY A 12 -2.91 -17.67 -39.53
C GLY A 12 -2.67 -16.63 -38.44
N GLU A 13 -2.52 -17.07 -37.18
CA GLU A 13 -1.29 -16.92 -36.39
C GLU A 13 -1.43 -17.54 -34.99
N LEU A 14 -0.54 -18.46 -34.66
CA LEU A 14 -0.22 -18.84 -33.29
C LEU A 14 0.54 -17.67 -32.66
N GLY A 15 0.01 -17.05 -31.60
CA GLY A 15 0.78 -16.03 -30.89
C GLY A 15 0.09 -15.33 -29.72
N ARG A 16 0.54 -15.69 -28.51
CA ARG A 16 0.66 -14.87 -27.28
C ARG A 16 -0.56 -14.70 -26.33
N SER A 17 -0.30 -15.16 -25.10
CA SER A 17 -0.53 -14.49 -23.82
C SER A 17 -1.92 -13.97 -23.47
N THR A 18 -2.48 -14.56 -22.42
CA THR A 18 -3.04 -13.76 -21.32
C THR A 18 -2.57 -14.36 -20.00
N ALA A 19 -1.60 -13.68 -19.39
CA ALA A 19 -1.34 -13.73 -17.95
C ALA A 19 -2.65 -13.42 -17.20
N PRO A 20 -2.82 -13.84 -15.93
CA PRO A 20 -4.01 -13.49 -15.16
C PRO A 20 -4.15 -11.96 -15.12
N GLU A 21 -5.27 -11.46 -15.63
CA GLU A 21 -5.62 -10.04 -15.60
C GLU A 21 -5.58 -9.54 -14.15
N ASP A 22 -4.57 -8.73 -13.90
CA ASP A 22 -4.47 -7.78 -12.81
C ASP A 22 -5.79 -6.98 -12.77
N ARG A 23 -6.66 -7.28 -11.80
CA ARG A 23 -7.88 -6.52 -11.53
C ARG A 23 -7.52 -5.17 -10.89
N SER A 24 -6.79 -4.35 -11.62
CA SER A 24 -6.58 -2.93 -11.36
C SER A 24 -7.63 -2.11 -12.13
N GLY A 25 -8.91 -2.44 -11.96
CA GLY A 25 -9.99 -1.52 -12.32
C GLY A 25 -10.13 -0.46 -11.22
N PRO A 26 -10.47 0.80 -11.52
CA PRO A 26 -10.64 1.84 -10.52
C PRO A 26 -11.88 1.50 -9.68
N GLY A 27 -11.66 0.79 -8.58
CA GLY A 27 -12.61 0.79 -7.48
C GLY A 27 -12.83 2.23 -6.99
N PRO A 28 -13.92 2.49 -6.25
CA PRO A 28 -14.13 3.81 -5.66
C PRO A 28 -12.87 4.25 -4.92
N ALA A 29 -12.44 5.50 -5.16
CA ALA A 29 -11.27 6.06 -4.50
C ALA A 29 -11.44 5.90 -2.99
N ALA A 30 -10.48 5.25 -2.35
CA ALA A 30 -10.51 5.01 -0.92
C ALA A 30 -10.63 6.33 -0.14
N THR A 31 -11.59 6.42 0.77
CA THR A 31 -11.71 7.56 1.67
C THR A 31 -10.50 7.61 2.60
N VAL A 32 -9.84 8.76 2.63
CA VAL A 32 -8.68 9.02 3.50
C VAL A 32 -9.20 9.41 4.88
N TYR A 33 -8.79 8.67 5.92
CA TYR A 33 -9.06 8.98 7.32
C TYR A 33 -8.17 10.12 7.82
N TRP A 34 -6.89 10.06 7.47
CA TRP A 34 -5.92 11.11 7.76
C TRP A 34 -4.73 11.04 6.80
N THR A 35 -4.13 12.19 6.47
CA THR A 35 -2.85 12.26 5.77
C THR A 35 -2.01 13.41 6.30
N GLY A 36 -0.70 13.22 6.41
CA GLY A 36 0.22 14.26 6.83
C GLY A 36 1.60 13.74 7.19
N SER A 37 2.51 14.67 7.48
CA SER A 37 3.87 14.34 7.92
C SER A 37 3.90 14.05 9.42
N LEU A 38 4.50 12.93 9.79
CA LEU A 38 4.87 12.63 11.17
C LEU A 38 6.35 12.96 11.34
N GLY A 39 6.66 13.84 12.30
CA GLY A 39 8.03 14.09 12.73
C GLY A 39 8.59 12.92 13.54
N PHE A 40 9.74 13.10 14.17
CA PHE A 40 10.24 12.12 15.14
C PHE A 40 9.29 11.99 16.33
N GLY A 41 8.86 10.77 16.64
CA GLY A 41 7.95 10.53 17.76
C GLY A 41 7.22 9.19 17.69
N ARG A 42 6.33 9.00 18.67
CA ARG A 42 5.58 7.78 18.92
C ARG A 42 4.09 8.03 18.65
N PHE A 43 3.59 7.67 17.47
CA PHE A 43 2.25 8.08 17.04
C PHE A 43 1.25 6.91 17.01
N ASN A 44 0.03 7.17 17.46
CA ASN A 44 -1.10 6.25 17.26
C ASN A 44 -1.89 6.65 16.01
N LEU A 45 -1.86 5.79 14.98
CA LEU A 45 -2.51 6.05 13.69
C LEU A 45 -4.02 5.76 13.68
N ASP A 46 -4.58 5.23 14.79
CA ASP A 46 -6.03 5.06 14.95
C ASP A 46 -6.75 6.33 15.45
N LEU A 47 -5.99 7.41 15.69
CA LEU A 47 -6.48 8.72 16.07
C LEU A 47 -6.34 9.69 14.90
N SER A 48 -7.28 10.63 14.76
CA SER A 48 -7.23 11.70 13.76
C SER A 48 -7.39 13.06 14.44
N PRO A 49 -6.35 13.92 14.46
CA PRO A 49 -4.99 13.64 13.96
C PRO A 49 -4.26 12.60 14.82
N PRO A 50 -3.25 11.87 14.27
CA PRO A 50 -2.37 11.05 15.07
C PRO A 50 -1.68 11.88 16.14
N ILE A 51 -1.83 11.48 17.40
CA ILE A 51 -1.18 12.13 18.54
C ILE A 51 -0.10 11.21 19.12
N GLN A 52 0.83 11.80 19.86
CA GLN A 52 1.84 11.02 20.54
C GLN A 52 1.25 10.27 21.74
N THR A 53 1.56 8.99 21.87
CA THR A 53 1.06 8.14 22.97
C THR A 53 2.19 7.32 23.59
N GLY A 54 2.09 7.03 24.89
CA GLY A 54 3.07 6.23 25.61
C GLY A 54 2.93 4.71 25.40
N ASP A 55 1.71 4.23 25.13
CA ASP A 55 1.40 2.79 25.17
C ASP A 55 1.41 2.16 23.78
N THR A 56 0.42 2.46 22.92
CA THR A 56 0.27 1.83 21.59
C THR A 56 0.64 2.81 20.49
N TYR A 57 1.81 2.63 19.88
CA TYR A 57 2.33 3.55 18.87
C TYR A 57 3.18 2.90 17.78
N ILE A 58 3.27 3.58 16.64
CA ILE A 58 4.28 3.39 15.61
C ILE A 58 5.30 4.51 15.74
N THR A 59 6.59 4.16 15.70
CA THR A 59 7.70 5.11 15.75
C THR A 59 8.64 4.88 14.57
N GLY A 60 9.04 5.98 13.93
CA GLY A 60 10.15 6.04 12.99
C GLY A 60 11.42 6.48 13.73
N GLY A 61 12.52 5.77 13.52
CA GLY A 61 13.83 6.07 14.10
C GLY A 61 14.82 6.55 13.05
N SER A 62 15.78 7.38 13.48
CA SER A 62 16.97 7.72 12.69
C SER A 62 17.66 6.44 12.21
N GLY A 63 17.98 6.35 10.91
CA GLY A 63 18.64 5.17 10.34
C GLY A 63 17.72 4.20 9.59
N GLY A 64 16.50 4.62 9.23
CA GLY A 64 15.61 3.82 8.39
C GLY A 64 14.96 2.66 9.15
N VAL A 65 14.53 2.94 10.39
CA VAL A 65 13.87 1.96 11.25
C VAL A 65 12.43 2.39 11.46
N LEU A 66 11.49 1.44 11.32
CA LEU A 66 10.10 1.58 11.73
C LEU A 66 9.75 0.45 12.69
N GLU A 67 9.13 0.82 13.80
CA GLU A 67 8.74 -0.13 14.85
C GLU A 67 7.31 0.15 15.32
N SER A 68 6.56 -0.92 15.54
CA SER A 68 5.23 -0.93 16.12
C SER A 68 5.31 -1.53 17.53
N TYR A 69 4.89 -0.75 18.52
CA TYR A 69 4.80 -1.16 19.91
C TYR A 69 3.35 -1.53 20.28
N HIS A 70 3.20 -2.54 21.14
CA HIS A 70 1.90 -3.00 21.65
C HIS A 70 0.84 -3.22 20.55
N ASP A 71 1.26 -3.85 19.45
CA ASP A 71 0.42 -4.15 18.29
C ASP A 71 -0.26 -2.93 17.62
N ALA A 72 0.35 -1.74 17.74
CA ALA A 72 -0.15 -0.51 17.08
C ALA A 72 -0.35 -0.65 15.58
N GLY A 73 0.48 -1.46 14.92
CA GLY A 73 0.23 -1.90 13.56
C GLY A 73 1.13 -3.04 13.11
N LYS A 74 0.65 -3.76 12.10
CA LYS A 74 1.43 -4.76 11.38
C LYS A 74 2.06 -4.09 10.17
N LEU A 75 3.38 -4.18 10.03
CA LEU A 75 4.18 -3.45 9.04
C LEU A 75 4.70 -4.37 7.94
N SER A 76 4.80 -3.87 6.71
CA SER A 76 5.43 -4.59 5.59
C SER A 76 6.01 -3.60 4.59
N VAL A 77 7.20 -3.88 4.07
CA VAL A 77 7.81 -3.04 3.02
C VAL A 77 7.14 -3.36 1.69
N TRP A 78 6.73 -2.32 0.97
CA TRP A 78 6.30 -2.42 -0.43
C TRP A 78 7.52 -2.68 -1.31
N LYS A 79 7.53 -3.82 -2.01
CA LYS A 79 8.67 -4.26 -2.83
C LYS A 79 8.48 -4.04 -4.33
N SER A 80 7.27 -3.66 -4.75
CA SER A 80 6.99 -3.41 -6.17
C SER A 80 7.39 -1.98 -6.54
N SER A 81 7.50 -1.73 -7.85
CA SER A 81 7.62 -0.36 -8.35
C SER A 81 6.33 0.43 -8.09
N GLY A 82 6.47 1.75 -7.96
CA GLY A 82 5.36 2.67 -7.78
C GLY A 82 4.85 2.78 -6.34
N THR A 83 3.90 3.69 -6.16
CA THR A 83 3.29 3.99 -4.86
C THR A 83 2.04 3.15 -4.67
N PRO A 84 1.95 2.32 -3.62
CA PRO A 84 0.77 1.49 -3.40
C PRO A 84 -0.43 2.35 -2.98
N ASP A 85 -1.59 1.99 -3.51
CA ASP A 85 -2.88 2.47 -3.03
C ASP A 85 -3.40 1.62 -1.86
N ARG A 86 -4.60 1.96 -1.35
CA ARG A 86 -5.23 1.21 -0.26
C ARG A 86 -5.37 -0.28 -0.58
N ASN A 87 -5.84 -0.62 -1.78
CA ASN A 87 -6.16 -2.01 -2.12
C ASN A 87 -4.88 -2.84 -2.26
N ALA A 88 -3.86 -2.29 -2.92
CA ALA A 88 -2.53 -2.86 -3.01
C ALA A 88 -1.91 -3.09 -1.62
N CYS A 89 -2.08 -2.13 -0.70
CA CYS A 89 -1.68 -2.29 0.70
C CYS A 89 -2.49 -3.40 1.40
N ALA A 90 -3.80 -3.42 1.25
CA ALA A 90 -4.68 -4.35 1.97
C ALA A 90 -4.47 -5.83 1.59
N THR A 91 -4.31 -6.12 0.28
CA THR A 91 -4.18 -7.50 -0.23
C THR A 91 -2.88 -8.16 0.22
N THR A 92 -1.82 -7.38 0.31
CA THR A 92 -0.46 -7.88 0.56
C THR A 92 -0.08 -7.95 2.03
N LEU A 93 -0.89 -7.38 2.93
CA LEU A 93 -0.72 -7.49 4.38
C LEU A 93 -1.16 -8.85 4.94
N ALA A 94 -1.77 -9.71 4.12
CA ALA A 94 -2.09 -11.08 4.51
C ALA A 94 -0.81 -11.94 4.72
N GLU A 95 0.34 -11.52 4.21
CA GLU A 95 1.59 -12.29 4.23
C GLU A 95 2.76 -11.46 4.79
N GLY A 96 3.53 -12.04 5.73
CA GLY A 96 4.87 -11.55 6.07
C GLY A 96 4.95 -10.20 6.79
N THR A 97 3.93 -9.82 7.56
CA THR A 97 3.97 -8.59 8.37
C THR A 97 4.91 -8.72 9.57
N LYS A 98 5.50 -7.59 9.99
CA LYS A 98 6.44 -7.49 11.09
C LYS A 98 6.02 -6.38 12.06
N SER A 99 6.45 -6.46 13.31
CA SER A 99 6.41 -5.34 14.25
C SER A 99 7.61 -4.40 14.08
N TYR A 100 8.68 -4.86 13.44
CA TYR A 100 9.93 -4.12 13.26
C TYR A 100 10.46 -4.26 11.84
N ILE A 101 10.90 -3.14 11.26
CA ILE A 101 11.56 -3.06 9.97
C ILE A 101 12.79 -2.17 10.12
N SER A 102 13.93 -2.62 9.62
CA SER A 102 15.16 -1.83 9.51
C SER A 102 15.66 -1.78 8.07
N GLY A 103 16.60 -0.87 7.80
CA GLY A 103 17.20 -0.70 6.47
C GLY A 103 16.26 -0.05 5.47
N LEU A 104 15.29 0.75 5.94
CA LEU A 104 14.45 1.56 5.08
C LEU A 104 15.28 2.66 4.42
N LEU A 105 15.18 2.73 3.11
CA LEU A 105 15.78 3.77 2.31
C LEU A 105 14.73 4.85 2.00
N LYS A 106 15.21 6.05 1.72
CA LYS A 106 14.37 7.12 1.19
C LYS A 106 13.62 6.62 -0.05
N SER A 107 12.36 7.02 -0.17
CA SER A 107 11.42 6.60 -1.23
C SER A 107 10.90 5.17 -1.09
N ASN A 108 11.26 4.44 -0.03
CA ASN A 108 10.54 3.21 0.30
C ASN A 108 9.11 3.54 0.73
N HIS A 109 8.18 2.68 0.35
CA HIS A 109 6.83 2.69 0.90
C HIS A 109 6.70 1.57 1.92
N VAL A 110 6.21 1.89 3.11
CA VAL A 110 5.82 0.90 4.12
C VAL A 110 4.32 0.90 4.23
N ARG A 111 3.73 -0.29 4.12
CA ARG A 111 2.30 -0.51 4.26
C ARG A 111 2.02 -1.16 5.60
N GLY A 112 0.84 -0.92 6.13
CA GLY A 112 0.44 -1.58 7.35
C GLY A 112 -1.04 -1.58 7.62
N ARG A 113 -1.41 -2.30 8.68
CA ARG A 113 -2.74 -2.31 9.25
C ARG A 113 -2.66 -1.95 10.72
N THR A 114 -3.43 -0.96 11.15
CA THR A 114 -3.49 -0.53 12.56
C THR A 114 -4.19 -1.59 13.43
N ALA A 115 -4.10 -1.43 14.76
CA ALA A 115 -4.82 -2.28 15.71
C ALA A 115 -6.34 -2.30 15.46
N GLN A 116 -6.95 -1.16 15.09
CA GLN A 116 -8.37 -1.11 14.75
C GLN A 116 -8.70 -1.60 13.32
N GLY A 117 -7.70 -2.01 12.54
CA GLY A 117 -7.90 -2.59 11.22
C GLY A 117 -7.85 -1.60 10.05
N ARG A 118 -7.51 -0.32 10.29
CA ARG A 118 -7.31 0.64 9.19
C ARG A 118 -6.05 0.30 8.42
N VAL A 119 -6.10 0.45 7.10
CA VAL A 119 -4.92 0.30 6.25
C VAL A 119 -4.20 1.64 6.21
N PHE A 120 -2.87 1.61 6.21
CA PHE A 120 -2.06 2.81 6.07
C PHE A 120 -0.85 2.58 5.17
N ARG A 121 -0.31 3.67 4.65
CA ARG A 121 0.95 3.75 3.94
C ARG A 121 1.81 4.83 4.59
N ILE A 122 3.09 4.55 4.70
CA ILE A 122 4.15 5.46 5.11
C ILE A 122 5.10 5.61 3.93
N ASP A 123 5.26 6.85 3.47
CA ASP A 123 6.21 7.27 2.47
C ASP A 123 7.47 7.76 3.21
N VAL A 124 8.55 6.96 3.13
CA VAL A 124 9.79 7.25 3.86
C VAL A 124 10.52 8.40 3.17
N THR A 125 10.56 9.56 3.80
CA THR A 125 11.24 10.75 3.26
C THR A 125 12.45 11.18 4.11
N ALA A 126 13.23 12.14 3.61
CA ALA A 126 14.38 12.65 4.35
C ALA A 126 14.02 13.62 5.50
N ALA A 127 12.81 14.19 5.48
CA ALA A 127 12.39 15.26 6.38
C ALA A 127 11.38 14.81 7.47
N GLY A 128 11.03 13.52 7.47
CA GLY A 128 9.93 12.95 8.23
C GLY A 128 9.13 11.98 7.36
N ASP A 129 8.34 11.13 7.99
CA ASP A 129 7.56 10.12 7.28
C ASP A 129 6.20 10.73 6.91
N GLU A 130 5.86 10.77 5.62
CA GLU A 130 4.51 11.14 5.20
C GLU A 130 3.62 9.90 5.33
N VAL A 131 2.48 10.05 5.99
CA VAL A 131 1.61 8.92 6.30
C VAL A 131 0.23 9.20 5.78
N THR A 132 -0.33 8.22 5.09
CA THR A 132 -1.74 8.19 4.66
C THR A 132 -2.43 7.02 5.33
N VAL A 133 -3.50 7.29 6.07
CA VAL A 133 -4.37 6.30 6.70
C VAL A 133 -5.71 6.33 5.97
N TRP A 134 -6.20 5.17 5.55
CA TRP A 134 -7.51 5.05 4.90
C TRP A 134 -8.57 4.58 5.90
N GLU A 135 -9.81 4.92 5.59
CA GLU A 135 -10.96 4.35 6.26
C GLU A 135 -11.02 2.82 6.07
N LYS A 136 -11.68 2.16 7.02
CA LYS A 136 -11.84 0.70 7.06
C LYS A 136 -12.66 0.18 5.89
#